data_AF-A0A9W8HZR7-F1
#
_entry.id   AF-A0A9W8HZR7-F1
#
_cell.length_a   1.000
_cell.length_b   1.000
_cell.length_c   1.000
_cell.angle_alpha   90.00
_cell.angle_beta   90.00
_cell.angle_gamma   90.00
#
_symmetry.space_group_name_H-M   'P 1'
#
loop_
_entity.id
_entity.type
_entity.pdbx_description
1 polymer ?
#
loop_
_entity_poly.entity_id
_entity_poly.type
_entity_poly.pdbx_seq_one_letter_code
_entity_poly.pdbx_strand_id
1 'polypeptide(L)'
;MLQEILDSRVMIKEAMKLWSDDNGLCKMLDSWQLGLKLIANVTYGYAGASFSGRMPCVEIADAIVQSGRETLENAIRLIHSRHSNWGGKVVYGDTDSVFVWLPGRSRQQAFRIGQEIAAAVTEQNPEPVKLNFEKVYQPCVLLTKKRYAGWMYETEGQSEPLLDVKGMELMRRDVCIATQRILEGAMSTLFETNDLSLLKASLTRQFADILSNRVPIHEFIIAKEVRMHSYSSHALPAHAKVAADGMGLDPQAEPEYGERVPYVVVNNGPYARLVDRVVSPHTLLAQPQLRLDFQYYIDKQILPALDKLLSL
;
A
#
# COMPACT_ATOMS: atom_id res chain seq x y z
N MET A 1 12.45 27.89 -11.68
CA MET A 1 11.52 27.22 -10.74
C MET A 1 11.58 25.69 -10.80
N LEU A 2 10.95 24.99 -11.76
CA LEU A 2 10.91 23.51 -11.73
C LEU A 2 12.31 22.87 -11.77
N GLN A 3 13.21 23.40 -12.59
CA GLN A 3 14.61 22.97 -12.64
C GLN A 3 15.30 23.09 -11.28
N GLU A 4 15.20 24.26 -10.64
CA GLU A 4 15.79 24.51 -9.32
C GLU A 4 15.23 23.57 -8.24
N ILE A 5 13.92 23.29 -8.25
CA ILE A 5 13.26 22.36 -7.31
C ILE A 5 13.79 20.94 -7.52
N LEU A 6 13.93 20.51 -8.78
CA LEU A 6 14.42 19.18 -9.12
C LEU A 6 15.90 19.03 -8.77
N ASP A 7 16.74 20.02 -9.11
CA ASP A 7 18.17 20.02 -8.79
C ASP A 7 18.39 19.99 -7.28
N SER A 8 17.67 20.83 -6.52
CA SER A 8 17.71 20.82 -5.05
C SER A 8 17.31 19.44 -4.49
N ARG A 9 16.28 18.82 -5.08
CA ARG A 9 15.84 17.49 -4.66
C ARG A 9 16.89 16.42 -4.95
N VAL A 10 17.57 16.50 -6.10
CA VAL A 10 18.66 15.57 -6.44
C VAL A 10 19.81 15.73 -5.45
N MET A 11 20.23 16.96 -5.15
CA MET A 11 21.28 17.24 -4.15
C MET A 11 20.94 16.66 -2.78
N ILE A 12 19.69 16.82 -2.30
CA ILE A 12 19.25 16.24 -1.02
C ILE A 12 19.32 14.70 -1.06
N LYS A 13 18.88 14.07 -2.15
CA LYS A 13 18.96 12.61 -2.29
C LYS A 13 20.40 12.10 -2.34
N GLU A 14 21.33 12.87 -2.90
CA GLU A 14 22.76 12.54 -2.88
C GLU A 14 23.35 12.69 -1.47
N ALA A 15 22.99 13.76 -0.76
CA ALA A 15 23.36 13.95 0.64
C ALA A 15 22.84 12.80 1.52
N MET A 16 21.60 12.32 1.30
CA MET A 16 21.05 11.17 2.03
C MET A 16 21.89 9.90 1.89
N LYS A 17 22.51 9.68 0.72
CA LYS A 17 23.38 8.52 0.49
C LYS A 17 24.70 8.65 1.25
N LEU A 18 25.27 9.86 1.29
CA LEU A 18 26.52 10.16 1.99
C LEU A 18 26.38 9.99 3.51
N TRP A 19 25.24 10.35 4.07
CA TRP A 19 24.98 10.32 5.52
C TRP A 19 24.09 9.15 5.95
N SER A 20 24.17 8.01 5.26
CA SER A 20 23.31 6.84 5.49
C SER A 20 23.42 6.24 6.90
N ASP A 21 24.50 6.52 7.62
CA ASP A 21 24.72 6.04 9.00
C ASP A 21 23.92 6.81 10.06
N ASP A 22 23.50 8.06 9.79
CA ASP A 22 22.73 8.88 10.72
C ASP A 22 21.23 8.81 10.41
N ASN A 23 20.53 7.94 11.14
CA ASN A 23 19.08 7.74 10.99
C ASN A 23 18.26 9.02 11.25
N GLY A 24 18.69 9.88 12.19
CA GLY A 24 17.99 11.12 12.48
C GLY A 24 18.07 12.09 11.31
N LEU A 25 19.28 12.29 10.79
CA LEU A 25 19.54 13.14 9.64
C LEU A 25 18.87 12.59 8.37
N CYS A 26 18.96 11.28 8.10
CA CYS A 26 18.29 10.64 6.97
C CYS A 26 16.78 10.85 6.98
N LYS A 27 16.11 10.73 8.12
CA LYS A 27 14.67 10.98 8.24
C LYS A 27 14.30 12.44 7.93
N MET A 28 15.11 13.39 8.40
CA MET A 28 14.90 14.80 8.11
C MET A 28 15.07 15.10 6.62
N LEU A 29 16.17 14.61 6.01
CA LEU A 29 16.44 14.78 4.58
C LEU A 29 15.38 14.09 3.71
N ASP A 30 14.87 12.92 4.12
CA ASP A 30 13.78 12.24 3.42
C ASP A 30 12.49 13.09 3.47
N SER A 31 12.18 13.68 4.62
CA SER A 31 11.04 14.60 4.75
C SER A 31 11.18 15.81 3.82
N TRP A 32 12.39 16.36 3.68
CA TRP A 32 12.66 17.48 2.77
C TRP A 32 12.52 17.10 1.29
N GLN A 33 13.08 15.97 0.86
CA GLN A 33 12.94 15.54 -0.55
C GLN A 33 11.49 15.21 -0.89
N LEU A 34 10.71 14.67 0.06
CA LEU A 34 9.27 14.45 -0.10
C LEU A 34 8.50 15.77 -0.21
N GLY A 35 8.87 16.78 0.57
CA GLY A 35 8.31 18.13 0.46
C GLY A 35 8.56 18.74 -0.92
N LEU A 36 9.79 18.70 -1.42
CA LEU A 36 10.13 19.19 -2.77
C LEU A 36 9.40 18.40 -3.85
N LYS A 37 9.29 17.07 -3.71
CA LYS A 37 8.50 16.22 -4.61
C LYS A 37 7.03 16.66 -4.64
N LEU A 38 6.44 16.94 -3.47
CA LEU A 38 5.06 17.40 -3.38
C LEU A 38 4.87 18.74 -4.08
N ILE A 39 5.79 19.70 -3.89
CA ILE A 39 5.73 21.01 -4.55
C ILE A 39 5.78 20.84 -6.09
N ALA A 40 6.70 20.02 -6.61
CA ALA A 40 6.78 19.72 -8.03
C ALA A 40 5.47 19.11 -8.57
N ASN A 41 4.90 18.14 -7.85
CA ASN A 41 3.65 17.48 -8.24
C ASN A 41 2.44 18.43 -8.19
N VAL A 42 2.35 19.28 -7.16
CA VAL A 42 1.29 20.28 -7.03
C VAL A 42 1.41 21.36 -8.09
N THR A 43 2.62 21.68 -8.56
CA THR A 43 2.83 22.61 -9.69
C THR A 43 2.14 22.11 -10.96
N TYR A 44 2.28 20.82 -11.27
CA TYR A 44 1.50 20.17 -12.33
C TYR A 44 0.00 20.19 -12.02
N GLY A 45 -0.40 19.80 -10.79
CA GLY A 45 -1.80 19.76 -10.38
C GLY A 45 -2.51 21.13 -10.45
N TYR A 46 -1.77 22.23 -10.28
CA TYR A 46 -2.28 23.58 -10.44
C TYR A 46 -2.75 23.87 -11.88
N ALA A 47 -2.05 23.35 -12.89
CA ALA A 47 -2.44 23.52 -14.29
C ALA A 47 -3.80 22.86 -14.58
N GLY A 48 -4.07 21.70 -13.98
CA GLY A 48 -5.32 20.95 -14.15
C GLY A 48 -6.45 21.30 -13.15
N ALA A 49 -6.30 22.32 -12.31
CA ALA A 49 -7.22 22.59 -11.20
C ALA A 49 -8.52 23.29 -11.63
N SER A 50 -9.40 22.62 -12.38
CA SER A 50 -10.62 23.24 -12.96
C SER A 50 -11.71 23.60 -11.94
N PHE A 51 -11.77 22.97 -10.78
CA PHE A 51 -12.85 23.19 -9.80
C PHE A 51 -12.61 24.41 -8.89
N SER A 52 -11.38 24.60 -8.40
CA SER A 52 -11.03 25.65 -7.43
C SER A 52 -9.73 26.39 -7.76
N GLY A 53 -9.18 26.17 -8.96
CA GLY A 53 -7.94 26.80 -9.40
C GLY A 53 -8.16 28.27 -9.78
N ARG A 54 -7.13 29.10 -9.55
CA ARG A 54 -7.17 30.52 -9.89
C ARG A 54 -6.81 30.80 -11.36
N MET A 55 -6.00 29.93 -11.96
CA MET A 55 -5.55 30.05 -13.36
C MET A 55 -5.28 28.66 -13.96
N PRO A 56 -6.31 27.82 -14.17
CA PRO A 56 -6.15 26.51 -14.78
C PRO A 56 -5.90 26.63 -16.29
N CYS A 57 -5.05 25.74 -16.82
CA CYS A 57 -4.86 25.50 -18.25
C CYS A 57 -4.85 23.99 -18.47
N VAL A 58 -6.03 23.47 -18.83
CA VAL A 58 -6.28 22.04 -18.94
C VAL A 58 -5.49 21.44 -20.11
N GLU A 59 -5.28 22.22 -21.16
CA GLU A 59 -4.53 21.82 -22.36
C GLU A 59 -3.08 21.45 -22.02
N ILE A 60 -2.45 22.22 -21.12
CA ILE A 60 -1.10 21.92 -20.63
C ILE A 60 -1.11 20.64 -19.79
N ALA A 61 -2.09 20.47 -18.90
CA ALA A 61 -2.20 19.27 -18.08
C ALA A 61 -2.40 18.01 -18.93
N ASP A 62 -3.28 18.07 -19.94
CA ASP A 62 -3.54 16.98 -20.86
C ASP A 62 -2.31 16.64 -21.71
N ALA A 63 -1.61 17.66 -22.23
CA ALA A 63 -0.37 17.47 -22.98
C ALA A 63 0.71 16.77 -22.13
N ILE A 64 0.83 17.12 -20.84
CA ILE A 64 1.78 16.49 -19.91
C ILE A 64 1.42 15.01 -19.70
N VAL A 65 0.15 14.70 -19.43
CA VAL A 65 -0.31 13.31 -19.21
C VAL A 65 -0.11 12.47 -20.47
N GLN A 66 -0.46 13.00 -21.63
CA GLN A 66 -0.28 12.33 -22.91
C GLN A 66 1.20 12.07 -23.21
N SER A 67 2.07 13.06 -23.00
CA SER A 67 3.52 12.91 -23.19
C SER A 67 4.11 11.85 -22.25
N GLY A 68 3.66 11.81 -20.99
CA GLY A 68 4.08 10.79 -20.03
C GLY A 68 3.65 9.38 -20.46
N ARG A 69 2.41 9.25 -20.95
CA ARG A 69 1.90 7.98 -21.49
C ARG A 69 2.68 7.52 -22.72
N GLU A 70 2.94 8.41 -23.67
CA GLU A 70 3.74 8.08 -24.86
C GLU A 70 5.16 7.66 -24.50
N THR A 71 5.77 8.34 -23.52
CA THR A 71 7.10 7.98 -22.99
C THR A 71 7.11 6.57 -22.42
N LEU A 72 6.10 6.20 -21.63
CA LEU A 72 5.95 4.85 -21.08
C LEU A 72 5.74 3.81 -22.18
N GLU A 73 4.85 4.09 -23.14
CA GLU A 73 4.57 3.20 -24.27
C GLU A 73 5.80 3.02 -25.17
N ASN A 74 6.63 4.05 -25.34
CA ASN A 74 7.92 3.98 -26.04
C ASN A 74 8.90 3.08 -25.30
N ALA A 75 9.03 3.22 -23.98
CA ALA A 75 9.88 2.35 -23.17
C ALA A 75 9.45 0.89 -23.26
N ILE A 76 8.14 0.61 -23.21
CA ILE A 76 7.59 -0.75 -23.37
C ILE A 76 7.90 -1.31 -24.76
N ARG A 77 7.71 -0.50 -25.82
CA ARG A 77 8.06 -0.89 -27.20
C ARG A 77 9.54 -1.21 -27.36
N LEU A 78 10.43 -0.44 -26.73
CA LEU A 78 11.86 -0.68 -26.75
C LEU A 78 12.24 -2.01 -26.07
N ILE A 79 11.65 -2.28 -24.90
CA ILE A 79 11.87 -3.53 -24.17
C ILE A 79 11.43 -4.73 -25.01
N HIS A 80 10.27 -4.64 -25.67
CA HIS A 80 9.79 -5.70 -26.54
C HIS A 80 10.57 -5.84 -27.86
N SER A 81 11.06 -4.74 -28.46
CA SER A 81 11.83 -4.82 -29.71
C SER A 81 13.19 -5.47 -29.51
N ARG A 82 13.80 -5.32 -28.32
CA ARG A 82 15.06 -5.97 -27.92
C ARG A 82 14.85 -7.28 -27.16
N HIS A 83 13.68 -7.91 -27.30
CA HIS A 83 13.36 -9.17 -26.64
C HIS A 83 14.38 -10.29 -26.93
N SER A 84 14.98 -10.32 -28.13
CA SER A 84 16.04 -11.29 -28.46
C SER A 84 17.28 -11.17 -27.57
N ASN A 85 17.57 -9.97 -27.06
CA ASN A 85 18.79 -9.68 -26.30
C ASN A 85 18.51 -9.83 -24.79
N TRP A 86 17.43 -9.22 -24.31
CA TRP A 86 17.11 -9.19 -22.88
C TRP A 86 16.22 -10.34 -22.42
N GLY A 87 15.40 -10.90 -23.32
CA GLY A 87 14.41 -11.94 -22.99
C GLY A 87 13.33 -11.47 -22.00
N GLY A 88 13.08 -10.16 -21.94
CA GLY A 88 12.16 -9.55 -20.98
C GLY A 88 10.76 -9.33 -21.55
N LYS A 89 9.74 -9.64 -20.75
CA LYS A 89 8.33 -9.35 -21.05
C LYS A 89 7.77 -8.37 -20.03
N VAL A 90 7.22 -7.25 -20.48
CA VAL A 90 6.50 -6.33 -19.59
C VAL A 90 5.22 -7.01 -19.09
N VAL A 91 5.06 -7.13 -17.78
CA VAL A 91 3.90 -7.78 -17.13
C VAL A 91 3.00 -6.79 -16.40
N TYR A 92 3.54 -5.63 -16.00
CA TYR A 92 2.79 -4.60 -15.31
C TYR A 92 3.41 -3.23 -15.58
N GLY A 93 2.58 -2.19 -15.53
CA GLY A 93 3.02 -0.81 -15.58
C GLY A 93 1.98 0.11 -14.95
N ASP A 94 2.45 1.07 -14.15
CA ASP A 94 1.61 2.06 -13.47
C ASP A 94 2.26 3.42 -13.64
N THR A 95 1.73 4.20 -14.59
CA THR A 95 2.08 5.59 -14.96
C THR A 95 3.56 5.89 -15.25
N ASP A 96 4.44 5.65 -14.30
CA ASP A 96 5.86 5.98 -14.27
C ASP A 96 6.75 4.74 -13.99
N SER A 97 6.14 3.57 -13.80
CA SER A 97 6.85 2.31 -13.51
C SER A 97 6.55 1.22 -14.54
N VAL A 98 7.54 0.37 -14.81
CA VAL A 98 7.45 -0.80 -15.70
C VAL A 98 8.02 -2.02 -15.00
N PHE A 99 7.28 -3.12 -14.99
CA PHE A 99 7.68 -4.40 -14.42
C PHE A 99 8.02 -5.34 -15.56
N VAL A 100 9.29 -5.72 -15.63
CA VAL A 100 9.81 -6.63 -16.67
C VAL A 100 10.04 -8.00 -16.05
N TRP A 101 9.32 -8.99 -16.55
CA TRP A 101 9.51 -10.38 -16.19
C TRP A 101 10.63 -11.01 -17.03
N LEU A 102 11.62 -11.58 -16.34
CA LEU A 102 12.80 -12.21 -16.93
C LEU A 102 12.80 -13.71 -16.59
N PRO A 103 12.17 -14.58 -17.40
CA PRO A 103 12.05 -16.00 -17.12
C PRO A 103 13.43 -16.69 -17.11
N GLY A 104 13.69 -17.49 -16.06
CA GLY A 104 14.89 -18.31 -15.95
C GLY A 104 16.20 -17.54 -15.70
N ARG A 105 16.13 -16.24 -15.39
CA ARG A 105 17.31 -15.43 -15.07
C ARG A 105 17.59 -15.42 -13.57
N SER A 106 18.86 -15.40 -13.20
CA SER A 106 19.26 -15.21 -11.80
C SER A 106 19.05 -13.77 -11.36
N ARG A 107 19.00 -13.52 -10.04
CA ARG A 107 18.91 -12.18 -9.48
C ARG A 107 20.01 -11.25 -9.99
N GLN A 108 21.26 -11.73 -10.03
CA GLN A 108 22.42 -10.99 -10.54
C GLN A 108 22.25 -10.60 -12.01
N GLN A 109 21.75 -11.53 -12.84
CA GLN A 109 21.44 -11.24 -14.24
C GLN A 109 20.32 -10.21 -14.37
N ALA A 110 19.29 -10.29 -13.51
CA ALA A 110 18.19 -9.34 -13.49
C ALA A 110 18.65 -7.91 -13.15
N PHE A 111 19.57 -7.74 -12.21
CA PHE A 111 20.18 -6.44 -11.91
C PHE A 111 20.92 -5.85 -13.12
N ARG A 112 21.75 -6.65 -13.80
CA ARG A 112 22.51 -6.21 -14.99
C ARG A 112 21.58 -5.82 -16.14
N ILE A 113 20.64 -6.71 -16.48
CA ILE A 113 19.65 -6.47 -17.54
C ILE A 113 18.79 -5.26 -17.21
N GLY A 114 18.38 -5.09 -15.95
CA GLY A 114 17.61 -3.94 -15.50
C GLY A 114 18.35 -2.61 -15.68
N GLN A 115 19.65 -2.58 -15.38
CA GLN A 115 20.50 -1.40 -15.62
C GLN A 115 20.68 -1.12 -17.12
N GLU A 116 20.87 -2.15 -17.95
CA GLU A 116 20.95 -1.98 -19.41
C GLU A 116 19.65 -1.43 -20.00
N ILE A 117 18.50 -1.94 -19.56
CA ILE A 117 17.19 -1.44 -19.96
C ILE A 117 17.04 0.04 -19.55
N ALA A 118 17.37 0.38 -18.30
CA ALA A 118 17.28 1.74 -17.80
C ALA A 118 18.16 2.72 -18.59
N ALA A 119 19.39 2.31 -18.91
CA ALA A 119 20.31 3.11 -19.73
C ALA A 119 19.77 3.30 -21.16
N ALA A 120 19.33 2.24 -21.82
CA ALA A 120 18.82 2.29 -23.19
C ALA A 120 17.53 3.11 -23.30
N VAL A 121 16.63 3.03 -22.31
CA VAL A 121 15.43 3.88 -22.28
C VAL A 121 15.81 5.34 -22.03
N THR A 122 16.75 5.61 -21.13
CA THR A 122 17.21 6.98 -20.85
C THR A 122 17.83 7.64 -22.08
N GLU A 123 18.65 6.93 -22.84
CA GLU A 123 19.30 7.45 -24.07
C GLU A 123 18.31 7.84 -25.17
N GLN A 124 17.13 7.20 -25.21
CA GLN A 124 16.09 7.53 -26.20
C GLN A 124 15.23 8.74 -25.82
N ASN A 125 15.38 9.28 -24.61
CA ASN A 125 14.56 10.37 -24.13
C ASN A 125 15.37 11.67 -24.01
N PRO A 126 14.75 12.82 -24.22
CA PRO A 126 15.42 14.11 -24.04
C PRO A 126 15.74 14.37 -22.57
N GLU A 127 16.80 15.13 -22.31
CA GLU A 127 17.02 15.69 -20.97
C GLU A 127 15.79 16.52 -20.56
N PRO A 128 15.32 16.44 -19.30
CA PRO A 128 15.90 15.76 -18.14
C PRO A 128 15.31 14.35 -17.85
N VAL A 129 14.64 13.72 -18.82
CA VAL A 129 13.93 12.44 -18.60
C VAL A 129 14.93 11.29 -18.44
N LYS A 130 14.91 10.64 -17.28
CA LYS A 130 15.77 9.50 -16.96
C LYS A 130 14.98 8.36 -16.33
N LEU A 131 15.16 7.15 -16.85
CA LEU A 131 14.65 5.94 -16.21
C LEU A 131 15.70 5.44 -15.20
N ASN A 132 15.29 5.31 -13.94
CA ASN A 132 16.14 4.75 -12.90
C ASN A 132 15.73 3.30 -12.63
N PHE A 133 16.72 2.40 -12.62
CA PHE A 133 16.54 1.06 -12.11
C PHE A 133 16.57 1.11 -10.57
N GLU A 134 15.49 0.69 -9.91
CA GLU A 134 15.37 0.76 -8.45
C GLU A 134 15.60 -0.58 -7.76
N LYS A 135 14.95 -1.66 -8.21
CA LYS A 135 14.90 -2.93 -7.47
C LYS A 135 14.51 -4.13 -8.33
N VAL A 136 14.84 -5.31 -7.83
CA VAL A 136 14.37 -6.62 -8.32
C VAL A 136 13.41 -7.23 -7.31
N TYR A 137 12.28 -7.78 -7.76
CA TYR A 137 11.42 -8.61 -6.92
C TYR A 137 11.66 -10.11 -7.17
N GLN A 138 11.86 -10.89 -6.11
CA GLN A 138 12.00 -12.34 -6.19
C GLN A 138 11.74 -13.03 -4.84
N PRO A 139 10.64 -13.79 -4.68
CA PRO A 139 9.40 -13.83 -5.47
C PRO A 139 8.54 -12.56 -5.40
N CYS A 140 7.54 -12.48 -6.27
CA CYS A 140 6.55 -11.39 -6.35
C CYS A 140 5.16 -11.94 -6.70
N VAL A 141 4.14 -11.25 -6.23
CA VAL A 141 2.74 -11.48 -6.53
C VAL A 141 2.10 -10.16 -7.00
N LEU A 142 1.48 -10.20 -8.18
CA LEU A 142 0.75 -9.09 -8.77
C LEU A 142 -0.74 -9.44 -8.77
N LEU A 143 -1.53 -8.76 -7.92
CA LEU A 143 -2.97 -9.05 -7.77
C LEU A 143 -3.79 -8.27 -8.79
N THR A 144 -3.76 -6.95 -8.66
CA THR A 144 -4.49 -6.03 -9.54
C THR A 144 -3.68 -4.75 -9.68
N LYS A 145 -4.16 -3.80 -10.49
CA LYS A 145 -3.60 -2.45 -10.53
C LYS A 145 -3.45 -1.88 -9.11
N LYS A 146 -2.25 -1.38 -8.80
CA LYS A 146 -1.84 -0.81 -7.52
C LYS A 146 -1.90 -1.78 -6.32
N ARG A 147 -1.97 -3.09 -6.57
CA ARG A 147 -2.02 -4.14 -5.55
C ARG A 147 -1.02 -5.24 -5.85
N TYR A 148 0.12 -5.22 -5.18
CA TYR A 148 1.17 -6.21 -5.35
C TYR A 148 2.04 -6.31 -4.11
N ALA A 149 2.71 -7.44 -3.94
CA ALA A 149 3.69 -7.67 -2.90
C ALA A 149 4.85 -8.50 -3.42
N GLY A 150 6.03 -8.33 -2.83
CA GLY A 150 7.16 -9.18 -3.15
C GLY A 150 8.35 -8.93 -2.25
N TRP A 151 9.24 -9.91 -2.22
CA TRP A 151 10.56 -9.74 -1.65
C TRP A 151 11.41 -8.89 -2.59
N MET A 152 11.73 -7.68 -2.14
CA MET A 152 12.46 -6.68 -2.90
C MET A 152 13.95 -6.71 -2.54
N TYR A 153 14.78 -6.58 -3.56
CA TYR A 153 16.22 -6.40 -3.47
C TYR A 153 16.61 -5.10 -4.19
N GLU A 154 17.27 -4.19 -3.49
CA GLU A 154 17.70 -2.90 -4.03
C GLU A 154 19.12 -2.96 -4.60
N THR A 155 19.94 -3.90 -4.12
CA THR A 155 21.32 -4.09 -4.59
C THR A 155 21.64 -5.56 -4.89
N GLU A 156 22.60 -5.80 -5.79
CA GLU A 156 23.01 -7.16 -6.20
C GLU A 156 23.57 -7.98 -5.01
N GLY A 157 24.28 -7.32 -4.10
CA GLY A 157 24.90 -7.92 -2.92
C GLY A 157 23.97 -8.10 -1.71
N GLN A 158 22.72 -7.63 -1.79
CA GLN A 158 21.76 -7.76 -0.70
C GLN A 158 21.37 -9.23 -0.49
N SER A 159 21.67 -9.75 0.69
CA SER A 159 21.31 -11.12 1.09
C SER A 159 19.86 -11.21 1.55
N GLU A 160 19.46 -10.35 2.48
CA GLU A 160 18.12 -10.36 3.07
C GLU A 160 17.14 -9.48 2.28
N PRO A 161 16.00 -10.02 1.82
CA PRO A 161 15.01 -9.23 1.12
C PRO A 161 14.25 -8.30 2.07
N LEU A 162 13.69 -7.23 1.51
CA LEU A 162 12.73 -6.37 2.19
C LEU A 162 11.33 -6.64 1.63
N LEU A 163 10.35 -6.87 2.48
CA LEU A 163 8.97 -7.06 2.04
C LEU A 163 8.42 -5.71 1.58
N ASP A 164 8.10 -5.59 0.29
CA ASP A 164 7.44 -4.40 -0.23
C ASP A 164 6.03 -4.76 -0.67
N VAL A 165 5.05 -4.10 -0.05
CA VAL A 165 3.63 -4.34 -0.25
C VAL A 165 2.94 -3.04 -0.61
N LYS A 166 2.22 -3.03 -1.73
CA LYS A 166 1.46 -1.88 -2.22
C LYS A 166 -0.02 -2.23 -2.29
N GLY A 167 -0.86 -1.39 -1.69
CA GLY A 167 -2.32 -1.41 -1.81
C GLY A 167 -3.05 -2.66 -1.28
N MET A 168 -2.33 -3.61 -0.68
CA MET A 168 -2.91 -4.79 -0.04
C MET A 168 -3.34 -4.48 1.40
N GLU A 169 -4.22 -5.33 1.93
CA GLU A 169 -4.76 -5.27 3.28
C GLU A 169 -3.68 -5.19 4.37
N LEU A 170 -2.47 -5.68 4.11
CA LEU A 170 -1.33 -5.59 5.03
C LEU A 170 -0.96 -4.14 5.39
N MET A 171 -1.01 -3.20 4.42
CA MET A 171 -0.63 -1.79 4.64
C MET A 171 -1.83 -0.90 4.98
N ARG A 172 -3.03 -1.47 5.03
CA ARG A 172 -4.27 -0.73 5.22
C ARG A 172 -4.58 -0.53 6.69
N ARG A 173 -4.67 0.74 7.11
CA ARG A 173 -4.98 1.12 8.49
C ARG A 173 -6.44 0.91 8.90
N ASP A 174 -7.31 0.54 7.96
CA ASP A 174 -8.74 0.29 8.20
C ASP A 174 -9.08 -1.20 8.36
N VAL A 175 -8.05 -2.04 8.47
CA VAL A 175 -8.10 -3.49 8.68
C VAL A 175 -7.56 -3.81 10.07
N CYS A 176 -8.05 -4.88 10.71
CA CYS A 176 -7.55 -5.29 12.01
C CYS A 176 -6.14 -5.90 11.93
N ILE A 177 -5.35 -5.73 12.99
CA ILE A 177 -3.96 -6.21 13.08
C ILE A 177 -3.87 -7.73 12.90
N ALA A 178 -4.85 -8.49 13.41
CA ALA A 178 -4.90 -9.94 13.22
C ALA A 178 -4.87 -10.32 11.73
N THR A 179 -5.61 -9.60 10.89
CA THR A 179 -5.64 -9.85 9.44
C THR A 179 -4.29 -9.50 8.80
N GLN A 180 -3.68 -8.39 9.20
CA GLN A 180 -2.36 -7.98 8.72
C GLN A 180 -1.31 -9.05 9.05
N ARG A 181 -1.23 -9.47 10.32
CA ARG A 181 -0.29 -10.50 10.78
C ARG A 181 -0.48 -11.84 10.06
N ILE A 182 -1.73 -12.30 9.93
CA ILE A 182 -2.04 -13.57 9.26
C ILE A 182 -1.64 -13.51 7.78
N LEU A 183 -1.95 -12.39 7.10
CA LEU A 183 -1.63 -12.20 5.69
C LEU A 183 -0.12 -12.11 5.47
N GLU A 184 0.60 -11.40 6.33
CA GLU A 184 2.07 -11.33 6.30
C GLU A 184 2.70 -12.71 6.48
N GLY A 185 2.29 -13.46 7.52
CA GLY A 185 2.79 -14.80 7.77
C GLY A 185 2.46 -15.78 6.63
N ALA A 186 1.28 -15.64 6.02
CA ALA A 186 0.89 -16.43 4.84
C ALA A 186 1.79 -16.12 3.63
N MET A 187 2.06 -14.85 3.36
CA MET A 187 2.96 -14.43 2.28
C MET A 187 4.39 -14.89 2.51
N SER A 188 4.94 -14.70 3.71
CA SER A 188 6.31 -15.15 4.02
C SER A 188 6.44 -16.66 3.86
N THR A 189 5.48 -17.43 4.39
CA THR A 189 5.47 -18.91 4.23
C THR A 189 5.43 -19.30 2.75
N LEU A 190 4.55 -18.67 1.96
CA LEU A 190 4.42 -18.95 0.53
C LEU A 190 5.71 -18.61 -0.23
N PHE A 191 6.32 -17.47 0.07
CA PHE A 191 7.51 -16.99 -0.63
C PHE A 191 8.79 -17.74 -0.26
N GLU A 192 8.91 -18.21 0.98
CA GLU A 192 10.10 -18.93 1.46
C GLU A 192 10.06 -20.42 1.13
N THR A 193 8.90 -21.06 1.31
CA THR A 193 8.78 -22.52 1.23
C THR A 193 8.11 -23.02 -0.04
N ASN A 194 7.25 -22.19 -0.66
CA ASN A 194 6.36 -22.59 -1.74
C ASN A 194 5.53 -23.86 -1.43
N ASP A 195 5.27 -24.14 -0.14
CA ASP A 195 4.55 -25.33 0.32
C ASP A 195 3.15 -24.95 0.83
N LEU A 196 2.13 -25.29 0.04
CA LEU A 196 0.73 -25.05 0.36
C LEU A 196 0.23 -25.89 1.56
N SER A 197 0.85 -27.03 1.85
CA SER A 197 0.50 -27.87 3.00
C SER A 197 0.94 -27.23 4.30
N LEU A 198 2.17 -26.68 4.34
CA LEU A 198 2.68 -25.90 5.48
C LEU A 198 1.83 -24.64 5.70
N LEU A 199 1.50 -23.93 4.62
CA LEU A 199 0.62 -22.77 4.68
C LEU A 199 -0.75 -23.13 5.27
N LYS A 200 -1.38 -24.20 4.78
CA LYS A 200 -2.68 -24.69 5.29
C LYS A 200 -2.60 -25.05 6.77
N ALA A 201 -1.56 -25.76 7.19
CA ALA A 201 -1.36 -26.13 8.59
C ALA A 201 -1.19 -24.90 9.49
N SER A 202 -0.44 -23.89 9.03
CA SER A 202 -0.25 -22.62 9.73
C SER A 202 -1.57 -21.85 9.88
N LEU A 203 -2.31 -21.66 8.79
CA LEU A 203 -3.61 -20.96 8.81
C LEU A 203 -4.63 -21.66 9.69
N THR A 204 -4.72 -23.00 9.61
CA THR A 204 -5.63 -23.79 10.45
C THR A 204 -5.35 -23.60 11.93
N ARG A 205 -4.06 -23.57 12.32
CA ARG A 205 -3.65 -23.32 13.70
C ARG A 205 -4.04 -21.90 14.15
N GLN A 206 -3.76 -20.90 13.32
CA GLN A 206 -4.10 -19.50 13.63
C GLN A 206 -5.61 -19.30 13.77
N PHE A 207 -6.43 -19.93 12.94
CA PHE A 207 -7.89 -19.91 13.09
C PHE A 207 -8.36 -20.63 14.35
N ALA A 208 -7.75 -21.76 14.71
CA ALA A 208 -8.06 -22.44 15.96
C ALA A 208 -7.71 -21.58 17.19
N ASP A 209 -6.59 -20.85 17.17
CA ASP A 209 -6.20 -19.93 18.24
C ASP A 209 -7.16 -18.73 18.36
N ILE A 210 -7.64 -18.18 17.23
CA ILE A 210 -8.68 -17.14 17.22
C ILE A 210 -9.98 -17.68 17.85
N LEU A 211 -10.47 -18.82 17.37
CA LEU A 211 -11.72 -19.42 17.87
C LEU A 211 -11.63 -19.85 19.33
N SER A 212 -10.43 -20.19 19.80
CA SER A 212 -10.15 -20.54 21.20
C SER A 212 -9.88 -19.32 22.11
N ASN A 213 -10.09 -18.10 21.61
CA ASN A 213 -9.86 -16.85 22.34
C ASN A 213 -8.43 -16.72 22.90
N ARG A 214 -7.42 -17.18 22.15
CA ARG A 214 -6.00 -17.06 22.54
C ARG A 214 -5.30 -15.85 21.94
N VAL A 215 -5.98 -15.13 21.04
CA VAL A 215 -5.47 -13.91 20.40
C VAL A 215 -5.94 -12.68 21.20
N PRO A 216 -5.04 -11.75 21.56
CA PRO A 216 -5.40 -10.53 22.28
C PRO A 216 -6.46 -9.68 21.57
N ILE A 217 -7.35 -9.06 22.35
CA ILE A 217 -8.45 -8.20 21.85
C ILE A 217 -7.94 -7.05 20.97
N HIS A 218 -6.78 -6.46 21.31
CA HIS A 218 -6.24 -5.32 20.57
C HIS A 218 -5.97 -5.64 19.10
N GLU A 219 -5.73 -6.92 18.77
CA GLU A 219 -5.52 -7.34 17.39
C GLU A 219 -6.79 -7.27 16.52
N PHE A 220 -7.96 -7.20 17.14
CA PHE A 220 -9.26 -7.16 16.48
C PHE A 220 -9.86 -5.75 16.39
N ILE A 221 -9.17 -4.75 16.92
CA ILE A 221 -9.61 -3.35 16.86
C ILE A 221 -9.50 -2.85 15.42
N ILE A 222 -10.58 -2.25 14.92
CA ILE A 222 -10.63 -1.59 13.61
C ILE A 222 -10.81 -0.10 13.85
N ALA A 223 -10.01 0.75 13.22
CA ALA A 223 -10.09 2.20 13.35
C ALA A 223 -10.37 2.85 12.00
N LYS A 224 -11.42 3.68 11.93
CA LYS A 224 -11.83 4.37 10.70
C LYS A 224 -12.10 5.85 10.97
N GLU A 225 -11.78 6.68 9.99
CA GLU A 225 -11.96 8.13 10.04
C GLU A 225 -13.45 8.48 10.04
N VAL A 226 -13.87 9.23 11.04
CA VAL A 226 -15.23 9.73 11.20
C VAL A 226 -15.31 11.15 10.64
N ARG A 227 -16.38 11.43 9.90
CA ARG A 227 -16.75 12.77 9.41
C ARG A 227 -18.22 13.01 9.74
N MET A 228 -18.52 13.29 11.01
CA MET A 228 -19.89 13.27 11.57
C MET A 228 -20.91 14.04 10.73
N HIS A 229 -20.56 15.25 10.29
CA HIS A 229 -21.48 16.11 9.52
C HIS A 229 -21.52 15.83 8.01
N SER A 230 -20.78 14.84 7.52
CA SER A 230 -20.75 14.47 6.10
C SER A 230 -21.62 13.27 5.75
N TYR A 231 -22.18 12.57 6.74
CA TYR A 231 -22.99 11.37 6.50
C TYR A 231 -24.45 11.69 6.20
N SER A 232 -25.04 10.97 5.26
CA SER A 232 -26.49 11.02 5.01
C SER A 232 -27.27 10.48 6.22
N SER A 233 -28.41 11.09 6.54
CA SER A 233 -29.27 10.78 7.69
C SER A 233 -29.81 9.34 7.76
N HIS A 234 -29.78 8.58 6.67
CA HIS A 234 -30.44 7.28 6.59
C HIS A 234 -29.62 6.09 7.13
N ALA A 235 -28.29 6.18 7.20
CA ALA A 235 -27.46 5.11 7.74
C ALA A 235 -26.07 5.61 8.15
N LEU A 236 -25.77 5.51 9.46
CA LEU A 236 -24.42 5.77 9.97
C LEU A 236 -23.53 4.53 9.76
N PRO A 237 -22.30 4.71 9.24
CA PRO A 237 -21.28 3.68 9.27
C PRO A 237 -20.96 3.20 10.69
N ALA A 238 -20.38 2.01 10.81
CA ALA A 238 -20.04 1.37 12.10
C ALA A 238 -19.25 2.28 13.06
N HIS A 239 -18.20 2.94 12.57
CA HIS A 239 -17.36 3.85 13.37
C HIS A 239 -18.09 5.15 13.73
N ALA A 240 -18.94 5.66 12.85
CA ALA A 240 -19.76 6.85 13.13
C ALA A 240 -20.88 6.56 14.15
N LYS A 241 -21.42 5.33 14.15
CA LYS A 241 -22.35 4.88 15.18
C LYS A 241 -21.68 4.87 16.56
N VAL A 242 -20.48 4.27 16.67
CA VAL A 242 -19.75 4.24 17.95
C VAL A 242 -19.45 5.65 18.46
N ALA A 243 -19.10 6.57 17.56
CA ALA A 243 -18.96 7.98 17.90
C ALA A 243 -20.27 8.59 18.42
N ALA A 244 -21.39 8.38 17.72
CA ALA A 244 -22.70 8.87 18.14
C ALA A 244 -23.15 8.29 19.49
N ASP A 245 -22.92 6.99 19.72
CA ASP A 245 -23.21 6.33 21.00
C ASP A 245 -22.36 6.94 22.13
N GLY A 246 -21.09 7.24 21.86
CA GLY A 246 -20.19 7.94 22.78
C GLY A 246 -20.67 9.36 23.11
N MET A 247 -21.08 10.13 22.09
CA MET A 247 -21.63 11.48 22.25
C MET A 247 -22.96 11.49 23.03
N GLY A 248 -23.75 10.41 22.92
CA GLY A 248 -24.97 10.23 23.70
C GLY A 248 -24.72 10.02 25.20
N LEU A 249 -23.54 9.49 25.56
CA LEU A 249 -23.10 9.32 26.95
C LEU A 249 -22.41 10.59 27.48
N ASP A 250 -21.54 11.18 26.67
CA ASP A 250 -20.80 12.41 26.97
C ASP A 250 -20.79 13.32 25.73
N PRO A 251 -21.52 14.45 25.74
CA PRO A 251 -21.52 15.40 24.63
C PRO A 251 -20.13 15.94 24.27
N GLN A 252 -19.16 15.90 25.19
CA GLN A 252 -17.78 16.32 24.92
C GLN A 252 -16.94 15.27 24.19
N ALA A 253 -17.46 14.06 23.99
CA ALA A 253 -16.78 12.98 23.27
C ALA A 253 -16.99 13.04 21.73
N GLU A 254 -17.37 14.20 21.19
CA GLU A 254 -17.48 14.39 19.74
C GLU A 254 -16.10 14.29 19.08
N PRO A 255 -15.91 13.39 18.08
CA PRO A 255 -14.64 13.24 17.41
C PRO A 255 -14.34 14.42 16.49
N GLU A 256 -13.07 14.79 16.38
CA GLU A 256 -12.64 15.80 15.43
C GLU A 256 -12.83 15.33 13.97
N TYR A 257 -12.87 16.28 13.04
CA TYR A 257 -13.04 15.96 11.62
C TYR A 257 -11.87 15.11 11.11
N GLY A 258 -12.17 13.87 10.69
CA GLY A 258 -11.16 12.92 10.24
C GLY A 258 -10.48 12.14 11.37
N GLU A 259 -10.93 12.30 12.61
CA GLU A 259 -10.44 11.48 13.73
C GLU A 259 -10.78 10.00 13.52
N ARG A 260 -9.86 9.12 13.91
CA ARG A 260 -10.02 7.67 13.78
C ARG A 260 -10.66 7.09 15.02
N VAL A 261 -11.94 6.72 14.90
CA VAL A 261 -12.68 6.09 15.99
C VAL A 261 -12.47 4.57 15.95
N PRO A 262 -11.94 3.97 17.03
CA PRO A 262 -11.75 2.53 17.13
C PRO A 262 -13.05 1.82 17.50
N TYR A 263 -13.27 0.65 16.92
CA TYR A 263 -14.40 -0.21 17.23
C TYR A 263 -14.05 -1.69 17.10
N VAL A 264 -14.88 -2.53 17.70
CA VAL A 264 -14.82 -3.99 17.61
C VAL A 264 -16.20 -4.55 17.26
N VAL A 265 -16.21 -5.74 16.66
CA VAL A 265 -17.46 -6.44 16.31
C VAL A 265 -17.71 -7.57 17.30
N VAL A 266 -18.84 -7.48 17.99
CA VAL A 266 -19.29 -8.44 19.00
C VAL A 266 -20.38 -9.35 18.45
N ASN A 267 -20.57 -10.48 19.13
CA ASN A 267 -21.68 -11.37 18.86
C ASN A 267 -22.96 -10.79 19.48
N ASN A 268 -23.98 -10.56 18.66
CA ASN A 268 -25.30 -10.06 19.09
C ASN A 268 -26.43 -10.90 18.47
N GLY A 269 -26.21 -12.21 18.33
CA GLY A 269 -27.15 -13.15 17.73
C GLY A 269 -27.10 -13.23 16.19
N PRO A 270 -27.71 -14.27 15.60
CA PRO A 270 -27.49 -14.68 14.21
C PRO A 270 -28.07 -13.72 13.15
N TYR A 271 -29.05 -12.88 13.52
CA TYR A 271 -29.74 -11.97 12.58
C TYR A 271 -29.45 -10.49 12.82
N ALA A 272 -28.56 -10.17 13.77
CA ALA A 272 -28.22 -8.78 14.04
C ALA A 272 -27.41 -8.18 12.87
N ARG A 273 -27.81 -6.97 12.45
CA ARG A 273 -27.07 -6.21 11.44
C ARG A 273 -25.69 -5.87 11.98
N LEU A 274 -24.71 -5.72 11.09
CA LEU A 274 -23.35 -5.37 11.48
C LEU A 274 -23.29 -4.11 12.36
N VAL A 275 -24.09 -3.09 12.01
CA VAL A 275 -24.18 -1.83 12.74
C VAL A 275 -24.65 -2.04 14.20
N ASP A 276 -25.48 -3.05 14.46
CA ASP A 276 -26.01 -3.40 15.79
C ASP A 276 -25.05 -4.28 16.60
N ARG A 277 -23.94 -4.69 15.98
CA ARG A 277 -22.92 -5.58 16.54
C ARG A 277 -21.60 -4.85 16.81
N VAL A 278 -21.55 -3.55 16.58
CA VAL A 278 -20.34 -2.75 16.72
C VAL A 278 -20.39 -2.01 18.05
N VAL A 279 -19.29 -2.10 18.81
CA VAL A 279 -19.12 -1.40 20.09
C VAL A 279 -17.72 -0.80 20.20
N SER A 280 -17.53 0.16 21.11
CA SER A 280 -16.19 0.66 21.43
C SER A 280 -15.37 -0.41 22.17
N PRO A 281 -14.02 -0.40 22.07
CA PRO A 281 -13.16 -1.28 22.87
C PRO A 281 -13.39 -1.13 24.38
N HIS A 282 -13.67 0.09 24.86
CA HIS A 282 -13.99 0.35 26.27
C HIS A 282 -15.28 -0.33 26.70
N THR A 283 -16.32 -0.29 25.86
CA THR A 283 -17.60 -0.97 26.13
C THR A 283 -17.42 -2.48 26.20
N LEU A 284 -16.61 -3.08 25.32
CA LEU A 284 -16.28 -4.50 25.36
C LEU A 284 -15.59 -4.89 26.68
N LEU A 285 -14.67 -4.07 27.17
CA LEU A 285 -13.96 -4.32 28.43
C LEU A 285 -14.85 -4.12 29.66
N ALA A 286 -15.78 -3.16 29.61
CA ALA A 286 -16.69 -2.86 30.71
C ALA A 286 -17.84 -3.87 30.86
N GLN A 287 -18.17 -4.63 29.81
CA GLN A 287 -19.33 -5.52 29.76
C GLN A 287 -18.91 -7.00 29.62
N PRO A 288 -18.87 -7.78 30.72
CA PRO A 288 -18.40 -9.16 30.72
C PRO A 288 -19.24 -10.13 29.88
N GLN A 289 -20.46 -9.76 29.49
CA GLN A 289 -21.34 -10.54 28.62
C GLN A 289 -20.97 -10.41 27.14
N LEU A 290 -20.29 -9.34 26.74
CA LEU A 290 -19.91 -9.12 25.36
C LEU A 290 -18.72 -10.01 24.99
N ARG A 291 -18.80 -10.63 23.82
CA ARG A 291 -17.73 -11.45 23.24
C ARG A 291 -17.52 -11.02 21.79
N LEU A 292 -16.27 -11.02 21.36
CA LEU A 292 -15.92 -10.80 19.96
C LEU A 292 -16.61 -11.85 19.08
N ASP A 293 -17.09 -11.43 17.92
CA ASP A 293 -17.56 -12.37 16.92
C ASP A 293 -16.40 -12.84 16.05
N PHE A 294 -15.69 -13.88 16.52
CA PHE A 294 -14.56 -14.45 15.81
C PHE A 294 -14.92 -14.98 14.42
N GLN A 295 -16.14 -15.50 14.23
CA GLN A 295 -16.60 -15.99 12.94
C GLN A 295 -16.68 -14.84 11.93
N TYR A 296 -17.19 -13.68 12.34
CA TYR A 296 -17.19 -12.48 11.51
C TYR A 296 -15.77 -12.05 11.12
N TYR A 297 -14.82 -12.04 12.06
CA TYR A 297 -13.44 -11.66 11.74
C TYR A 297 -12.80 -12.62 10.74
N ILE A 298 -13.00 -13.93 10.92
CA ILE A 298 -12.52 -14.94 9.97
C ILE A 298 -13.17 -14.74 8.59
N ASP A 299 -14.50 -14.72 8.52
CA ASP A 299 -15.23 -14.74 7.25
C ASP A 299 -15.21 -13.41 6.48
N LYS A 300 -15.18 -12.28 7.20
CA LYS A 300 -15.37 -10.95 6.60
C LYS A 300 -14.12 -10.10 6.60
N GLN A 301 -13.11 -10.41 7.42
CA GLN A 301 -11.84 -9.68 7.43
C GLN A 301 -10.71 -10.54 6.85
N ILE A 302 -10.49 -11.73 7.40
CA ILE A 302 -9.30 -12.53 7.11
C ILE A 302 -9.43 -13.31 5.80
N LEU A 303 -10.49 -14.11 5.63
CA LEU A 303 -10.69 -14.93 4.44
C LEU A 303 -10.73 -14.12 3.14
N PRO A 304 -11.42 -12.96 3.05
CA PRO A 304 -11.41 -12.17 1.81
C PRO A 304 -10.02 -11.61 1.44
N ALA A 305 -9.14 -11.38 2.42
CA ALA A 305 -7.78 -10.95 2.17
C ALA A 305 -6.90 -12.12 1.67
N LEU A 306 -7.04 -13.29 2.31
CA LEU A 306 -6.34 -14.51 1.90
C LEU A 306 -6.80 -15.02 0.55
N ASP A 307 -8.10 -15.00 0.27
CA ASP A 307 -8.67 -15.47 -0.99
C ASP A 307 -8.11 -14.68 -2.17
N LYS A 308 -7.97 -13.36 -2.05
CA LYS A 308 -7.30 -12.55 -3.08
C LYS A 308 -5.86 -13.00 -3.33
N LEU A 309 -5.12 -13.30 -2.27
CA LEU A 309 -3.73 -13.74 -2.37
C LEU A 309 -3.60 -15.13 -3.01
N LEU A 310 -4.48 -16.07 -2.63
CA LEU A 310 -4.36 -17.49 -2.95
C LEU A 310 -5.15 -17.92 -4.20
N SER A 311 -6.02 -17.06 -4.74
CA SER A 311 -6.80 -17.34 -5.96
C SER A 311 -6.09 -17.00 -7.27
N LEU A 312 -4.83 -16.57 -7.20
CA LEU A 312 -4.00 -16.20 -8.35
C LEU A 312 -3.52 -17.38 -9.19
#